data_AF-D5C2K3-F1
#
_entry.id   AF-D5C2K3-F1
#
_cell.length_a   1.000
_cell.length_b   1.000
_cell.length_c   1.000
_cell.angle_alpha   90.00
_cell.angle_beta   90.00
_cell.angle_gamma   90.00
#
_symmetry.space_group_name_H-M   'P 1'
#
loop_
_entity.id
_entity.type
_entity.pdbx_description
1 polymer ?
#
loop_
_entity_poly.entity_id
_entity_poly.type
_entity_poly.pdbx_seq_one_letter_code
_entity_poly.pdbx_strand_id
1 'polypeptide(L)'
;MSPDMAGFLIDANLLYRFALWQGPEYRHVFDLDDTWPDSEIWEYAKAEGLTLVTKDADFSARAMVSEPPPRVIHLRIGNLRIRDFHSLLQQIWPQVLVLNTTHRLLTVYPDRIEGVRF
;
A
#
# COMPACT_ATOMS: atom_id res chain seq x y z
N MET A 1 10.03 -8.80 -22.10
CA MET A 1 9.08 -7.88 -21.44
C MET A 1 8.22 -8.76 -20.56
N SER A 2 8.53 -8.80 -19.27
CA SER A 2 7.90 -9.76 -18.34
C SER A 2 6.46 -9.34 -18.01
N PRO A 3 5.51 -10.28 -17.83
CA PRO A 3 4.09 -9.97 -17.64
C PRO A 3 3.72 -9.33 -16.30
N ASP A 4 4.64 -9.23 -15.34
CA ASP A 4 4.33 -8.74 -13.99
C ASP A 4 4.72 -7.27 -13.85
N MET A 5 3.80 -6.39 -14.28
CA MET A 5 3.90 -4.92 -14.13
C MET A 5 3.51 -4.44 -12.72
N ALA A 6 2.99 -5.33 -11.87
CA ALA A 6 2.50 -4.96 -10.55
C ALA A 6 3.65 -4.55 -9.62
N GLY A 7 3.59 -3.33 -9.09
CA GLY A 7 4.50 -2.81 -8.06
C GLY A 7 3.84 -2.69 -6.69
N PHE A 8 2.51 -2.82 -6.62
CA PHE A 8 1.73 -2.59 -5.41
C PHE A 8 0.74 -3.72 -5.14
N LEU A 9 0.63 -4.10 -3.86
CA LEU A 9 -0.42 -4.96 -3.35
C LEU A 9 -1.37 -4.14 -2.49
N ILE A 10 -2.65 -4.16 -2.82
CA ILE A 10 -3.71 -3.45 -2.14
C ILE A 10 -4.39 -4.39 -1.14
N ASP A 11 -4.32 -4.04 0.14
CA ASP A 11 -5.03 -4.71 1.23
C ASP A 11 -6.55 -4.81 0.95
N ALA A 12 -7.15 -5.95 1.28
CA ALA A 12 -8.58 -6.21 1.13
C ALA A 12 -9.46 -5.25 1.95
N ASN A 13 -8.93 -4.62 3.00
CA ASN A 13 -9.62 -3.62 3.81
C ASN A 13 -9.75 -2.23 3.14
N LEU A 14 -9.20 -2.06 1.93
CA LEU A 14 -9.28 -0.82 1.17
C LEU A 14 -10.40 -0.87 0.11
N LEU A 15 -10.75 0.31 -0.41
CA LEU A 15 -11.81 0.42 -1.42
C LEU A 15 -11.39 -0.30 -2.72
N TYR A 16 -11.92 -1.50 -2.93
CA TYR A 16 -11.62 -2.32 -4.12
C TYR A 16 -11.89 -1.58 -5.44
N ARG A 17 -13.05 -0.91 -5.57
CA ARG A 17 -13.42 -0.12 -6.75
C ARG A 17 -12.91 1.32 -6.71
N PHE A 18 -11.61 1.48 -6.48
CA PHE A 18 -10.95 2.79 -6.52
C PHE A 18 -10.15 2.97 -7.81
N ALA A 19 -10.54 3.94 -8.65
CA ALA A 19 -9.95 4.17 -9.97
C ALA A 19 -8.42 4.35 -9.96
N LEU A 20 -7.85 4.81 -8.85
CA LEU A 20 -6.41 5.03 -8.70
C LEU A 20 -5.62 3.72 -8.86
N TRP A 21 -6.17 2.60 -8.42
CA TRP A 21 -5.48 1.30 -8.35
C TRP A 21 -6.08 0.26 -9.30
N GLN A 22 -6.63 0.71 -10.43
CA GLN A 22 -7.20 -0.17 -11.48
C GLN A 22 -6.20 -0.48 -12.61
N GLY A 23 -5.03 0.15 -12.59
CA GLY A 23 -3.96 -0.09 -13.57
C GLY A 23 -3.20 -1.40 -13.32
N PRO A 24 -2.43 -1.89 -14.30
CA PRO A 24 -1.66 -3.15 -14.19
C PRO A 24 -0.55 -3.10 -13.13
N GLU A 25 -0.21 -1.91 -12.64
CA GLU A 25 0.73 -1.69 -11.53
C GLU A 25 0.19 -2.14 -10.15
N TYR A 26 -1.09 -2.45 -10.04
CA TYR A 26 -1.75 -2.77 -8.77
C TYR A 26 -2.38 -4.16 -8.82
N ARG A 27 -2.17 -4.94 -7.77
CA ARG A 27 -2.93 -6.17 -7.47
C ARG A 27 -3.73 -5.95 -6.19
N HIS A 28 -4.90 -6.56 -6.09
CA HIS A 28 -5.71 -6.51 -4.87
C HIS A 28 -5.66 -7.87 -4.18
N VAL A 29 -5.50 -7.89 -2.86
CA VAL A 29 -5.59 -9.13 -2.07
C VAL A 29 -6.93 -9.84 -2.33
N PHE A 30 -8.01 -9.06 -2.51
CA PHE A 30 -9.33 -9.57 -2.84
C PHE A 30 -9.36 -10.40 -4.15
N ASP A 31 -8.51 -10.10 -5.13
CA ASP A 31 -8.42 -10.86 -6.39
C ASP A 31 -7.56 -12.14 -6.25
N LEU A 32 -6.78 -12.24 -5.17
CA LEU A 32 -5.93 -13.39 -4.87
C LEU A 32 -6.70 -14.38 -3.98
N ASP A 33 -7.03 -13.94 -2.77
CA ASP A 33 -7.79 -14.67 -1.75
C ASP A 33 -8.07 -13.70 -0.58
N ASP A 34 -9.34 -13.37 -0.34
CA ASP A 34 -9.75 -12.46 0.74
C ASP A 34 -9.75 -13.12 2.14
N THR A 35 -9.42 -14.41 2.21
CA THR A 35 -9.29 -15.17 3.46
C THR A 35 -7.86 -15.25 3.99
N TRP A 36 -6.89 -14.73 3.24
CA TRP A 36 -5.49 -14.73 3.66
C TRP A 36 -5.28 -13.96 4.98
N PRO A 37 -4.58 -14.56 5.96
CA PRO A 37 -4.13 -13.81 7.12
C PRO A 37 -3.02 -12.83 6.75
N ASP A 38 -2.76 -11.84 7.61
CA ASP A 38 -1.72 -10.83 7.38
C ASP A 38 -0.33 -11.43 7.13
N SER A 39 -0.03 -12.60 7.72
CA SER A 39 1.21 -13.30 7.47
C SER A 39 1.36 -13.73 6.00
N GLU A 40 0.30 -14.26 5.39
CA GLU A 40 0.29 -14.70 4.00
C GLU A 40 0.35 -13.50 3.04
N ILE A 41 -0.43 -12.44 3.32
CA ILE A 41 -0.37 -11.18 2.55
C ILE A 41 1.05 -10.63 2.54
N TRP A 42 1.72 -10.62 3.69
CA TRP A 42 3.10 -10.16 3.81
C TRP A 42 4.09 -11.04 3.03
N GLU A 43 4.04 -12.36 3.21
CA GLU A 43 4.97 -13.27 2.52
C GLU A 43 4.75 -13.23 1.00
N TYR A 44 3.51 -13.09 0.55
CA TYR A 44 3.21 -12.86 -0.88
C TYR A 44 3.82 -11.55 -1.37
N ALA A 45 3.56 -10.42 -0.69
CA ALA A 45 4.14 -9.13 -1.07
C ALA A 45 5.68 -9.17 -1.07
N LYS A 46 6.28 -9.89 -0.12
CA LYS A 46 7.72 -10.12 -0.03
C LYS A 46 8.26 -10.92 -1.21
N ALA A 47 7.65 -12.07 -1.50
CA ALA A 47 8.08 -12.98 -2.57
C ALA A 47 8.01 -12.30 -3.94
N GLU A 48 6.99 -11.47 -4.15
CA GLU A 48 6.75 -10.75 -5.41
C GLU A 48 7.47 -9.38 -5.48
N GLY A 49 8.13 -8.95 -4.40
CA GLY A 49 8.82 -7.65 -4.35
C GLY A 49 7.88 -6.44 -4.39
N LEU A 50 6.64 -6.59 -3.94
CA LEU A 50 5.60 -5.57 -3.98
C LEU A 50 5.67 -4.58 -2.81
N THR A 51 5.11 -3.39 -3.03
CA THR A 51 4.79 -2.44 -1.96
C THR A 51 3.38 -2.70 -1.46
N LEU A 52 3.22 -3.00 -0.17
CA LEU A 52 1.90 -3.21 0.44
C LEU A 52 1.27 -1.85 0.82
N VAL A 53 0.05 -1.60 0.34
CA VAL A 53 -0.76 -0.44 0.69
C VAL A 53 -1.88 -0.90 1.62
N THR A 54 -1.96 -0.32 2.82
CA THR A 54 -2.83 -0.83 3.90
C THR A 54 -3.28 0.27 4.85
N LYS A 55 -4.38 0.04 5.58
CA LYS A 55 -4.78 0.82 6.77
C LYS A 55 -4.37 0.15 8.08
N ASP A 56 -3.99 -1.12 8.06
CA ASP A 56 -3.64 -1.88 9.25
C ASP A 56 -2.27 -1.44 9.79
N ALA A 57 -2.22 -1.17 11.09
CA ALA A 57 -1.01 -0.74 11.76
C ALA A 57 -0.01 -1.91 11.94
N ASP A 58 -0.47 -3.16 11.95
CA ASP A 58 0.39 -4.32 12.20
C ASP A 58 1.42 -4.51 11.08
N PHE A 59 1.05 -4.23 9.82
CA PHE A 59 2.00 -4.19 8.70
C PHE A 59 3.04 -3.08 8.84
N SER A 60 2.65 -1.90 9.32
CA SER A 60 3.59 -0.79 9.56
C SER A 60 4.56 -1.13 10.69
N ALA A 61 4.07 -1.74 11.77
CA ALA A 61 4.90 -2.20 12.88
C ALA A 61 5.89 -3.28 12.42
N ARG A 62 5.45 -4.22 11.57
CA ARG A 62 6.32 -5.23 10.97
C ARG A 62 7.39 -4.60 10.06
N ALA A 63 7.03 -3.60 9.26
CA ALA A 63 7.97 -2.87 8.39
C ALA A 63 9.01 -2.05 9.16
N MET A 64 8.70 -1.57 10.37
CA MET A 64 9.66 -0.83 11.20
C MET A 64 10.89 -1.68 11.57
N VAL A 65 10.69 -2.99 11.76
CA VAL A 65 11.73 -3.94 12.20
C VAL A 65 12.23 -4.87 11.10
N SER A 66 11.72 -4.71 9.87
CA SER A 66 12.08 -5.56 8.73
C SER A 66 12.79 -4.75 7.64
N GLU A 67 13.70 -5.39 6.91
CA GLU A 67 14.22 -4.86 5.65
C GLU A 67 13.25 -5.21 4.51
N PRO A 68 13.02 -4.31 3.55
CA PRO A 68 12.26 -4.63 2.35
C PRO A 68 12.88 -5.77 1.54
N PRO A 69 12.05 -6.56 0.81
CA PRO A 69 10.60 -6.41 0.66
C PRO A 69 9.76 -7.05 1.79
N PRO A 70 8.48 -6.64 1.94
CA PRO A 70 7.80 -5.57 1.19
C PRO A 70 8.14 -4.17 1.75
N ARG A 71 8.00 -3.15 0.90
CA ARG A 71 7.79 -1.78 1.38
C ARG A 71 6.35 -1.63 1.86
N VAL A 72 6.08 -0.68 2.75
CA VAL A 72 4.72 -0.42 3.24
C VAL A 72 4.31 1.04 3.05
N ILE A 73 3.10 1.25 2.54
CA ILE A 73 2.38 2.53 2.57
C ILE A 73 1.19 2.37 3.52
N HIS A 74 1.30 2.96 4.70
CA HIS A 74 0.27 2.94 5.73
C HIS A 74 -0.62 4.19 5.66
N LEU A 75 -1.90 4.02 5.35
CA LEU A 75 -2.87 5.10 5.21
C LEU A 75 -3.52 5.48 6.56
N ARG A 76 -2.89 6.36 7.33
CA ARG A 76 -3.42 6.94 8.58
C ARG A 76 -4.33 8.16 8.36
N ILE A 77 -5.35 7.96 7.54
CA ILE A 77 -6.30 9.01 7.13
C ILE A 77 -7.66 8.93 7.84
N GLY A 78 -7.83 7.97 8.76
CA GLY A 78 -9.07 7.75 9.49
C GLY A 78 -10.23 7.26 8.61
N ASN A 79 -11.45 7.47 9.11
CA ASN A 79 -12.69 7.14 8.42
C ASN A 79 -13.19 8.35 7.63
N LEU A 80 -12.72 8.46 6.39
CA LEU A 80 -13.20 9.46 5.44
C LEU A 80 -14.44 8.94 4.70
N ARG A 81 -15.31 9.87 4.30
CA ARG A 81 -16.34 9.55 3.30
C ARG A 81 -15.65 9.17 2.00
N ILE A 82 -16.27 8.28 1.20
CA ILE A 82 -15.70 7.78 -0.07
C ILE A 82 -15.21 8.92 -0.97
N ARG A 83 -16.01 9.99 -1.09
CA ARG A 83 -15.63 11.19 -1.86
C ARG A 83 -14.34 11.82 -1.37
N ASP A 84 -14.23 12.03 -0.06
CA ASP A 84 -13.07 12.69 0.56
C ASP A 84 -11.83 11.79 0.50
N PHE A 85 -12.01 10.47 0.66
CA PHE A 85 -10.96 9.48 0.46
C PHE A 85 -10.40 9.53 -0.97
N HIS A 86 -11.28 9.55 -1.98
CA HIS A 86 -10.90 9.64 -3.38
C HIS A 86 -10.15 10.94 -3.66
N SER A 87 -10.70 12.09 -3.24
CA SER A 87 -10.07 13.40 -3.46
C SER A 87 -8.71 13.51 -2.80
N LEU A 88 -8.59 13.07 -1.53
CA LEU A 88 -7.32 13.09 -0.81
C LEU A 88 -6.27 12.23 -1.52
N LEU A 89 -6.57 10.96 -1.77
CA LEU A 89 -5.59 10.05 -2.38
C LEU A 89 -5.21 10.48 -3.79
N GLN A 90 -6.17 10.90 -4.63
CA GLN A 90 -5.85 11.42 -5.97
C GLN A 90 -4.88 12.60 -5.92
N GLN A 91 -5.03 13.49 -4.93
CA GLN A 91 -4.16 14.65 -4.79
C GLN A 91 -2.74 14.26 -4.34
N ILE A 92 -2.60 13.35 -3.36
CA ILE A 92 -1.31 13.08 -2.72
C ILE A 92 -0.55 11.91 -3.35
N TRP A 93 -1.22 11.02 -4.09
CA TRP A 93 -0.60 9.79 -4.58
C TRP A 93 0.64 9.99 -5.44
N PRO A 94 0.73 10.99 -6.34
CA PRO A 94 1.96 11.24 -7.09
C PRO A 94 3.18 11.47 -6.17
N GLN A 95 3.00 12.16 -5.05
CA GLN A 95 4.05 12.37 -4.07
C GLN A 95 4.39 11.07 -3.30
N VAL A 96 3.38 10.28 -2.95
CA VAL A 96 3.57 8.96 -2.32
C VAL A 96 4.43 8.06 -3.21
N LEU A 97 4.15 8.01 -4.52
CA LEU A 97 4.92 7.22 -5.47
C LEU A 97 6.40 7.63 -5.52
N VAL A 98 6.68 8.94 -5.56
CA VAL A 98 8.06 9.46 -5.54
C VAL A 98 8.77 9.07 -4.25
N LEU A 99 8.13 9.28 -3.10
CA LEU A 99 8.73 8.99 -1.79
C LEU A 99 8.96 7.48 -1.59
N ASN A 100 8.10 6.62 -2.13
CA ASN A 100 8.21 5.16 -2.00
C ASN A 100 9.51 4.60 -2.60
N THR A 101 10.14 5.31 -3.55
CA THR A 101 11.41 4.89 -4.14
C THR A 101 12.58 4.92 -3.15
N THR A 102 12.47 5.71 -2.07
CA THR A 102 13.57 6.02 -1.14
C THR A 102 13.27 5.67 0.31
N HIS A 103 12.04 5.22 0.62
CA HIS A 103 11.59 4.90 1.96
C HIS A 103 11.06 3.46 2.02
N ARG A 104 11.37 2.75 3.11
CA ARG A 104 10.86 1.39 3.36
C ARG A 104 9.44 1.40 3.94
N LEU A 105 9.10 2.47 4.66
CA LEU A 105 7.77 2.70 5.21
C LEU A 105 7.39 4.16 4.96
N LEU A 106 6.20 4.37 4.38
CA LEU A 106 5.52 5.65 4.34
C LEU A 106 4.27 5.59 5.21
N THR A 107 4.06 6.61 6.02
CA THR A 107 2.80 6.82 6.76
C THR A 107 2.12 8.07 6.22
N VAL A 108 0.92 7.90 5.69
CA VAL A 108 0.17 8.93 4.98
C VAL A 108 -0.95 9.44 5.88
N TYR A 109 -0.89 10.71 6.24
CA TYR A 109 -1.94 11.43 6.97
C TYR A 109 -2.66 12.41 6.03
N PRO A 110 -3.81 13.00 6.43
CA PRO A 110 -4.51 13.96 5.59
C PRO A 110 -3.69 15.22 5.27
N ASP A 111 -2.76 15.59 6.14
CA ASP A 111 -2.01 16.85 6.10
C ASP A 111 -0.50 16.68 5.81
N ARG A 112 0.02 15.45 5.86
CA ARG A 112 1.45 15.17 5.68
C ARG A 112 1.74 13.72 5.31
N ILE A 113 2.97 13.47 4.87
CA ILE A 113 3.53 12.14 4.67
C ILE A 113 4.80 12.04 5.52
N GLU A 114 4.89 11.01 6.36
CA GLU A 114 6.07 10.66 7.13
C GLU A 114 6.75 9.44 6.48
N GLY A 115 8.07 9.36 6.54
CA GLY A 115 8.82 8.28 5.89
C GLY A 115 10.01 7.79 6.70
N VAL A 116 10.24 6.48 6.68
CA VAL A 116 11.41 5.81 7.24
C VAL A 116 12.29 5.32 6.09
N ARG A 117 13.55 5.74 6.09
CA ARG A 117 14.53 5.34 5.07
C ARG A 117 15.15 3.98 5.39
N PHE A 118 15.87 3.46 4.40
CA PHE A 118 16.81 2.34 4.53
C PHE A 118 17.95 2.70 5.48
#